data_AF-A0A3D1NNS4-F1
#
_entry.id   AF-A0A3D1NNS4-F1
#
_cell.length_a   1.000
_cell.length_b   1.000
_cell.length_c   1.000
_cell.angle_alpha   90.00
_cell.angle_beta   90.00
_cell.angle_gamma   90.00
#
_symmetry.space_group_name_H-M   'P 1'
#
loop_
_entity.id
_entity.type
_entity.pdbx_description
1 polymer ?
#
loop_
_entity_poly.entity_id
_entity_poly.type
_entity_poly.pdbx_seq_one_letter_code
_entity_poly.pdbx_strand_id
1 'polypeptide(L)'
;MSKFRILELCKQKGITQKDLAETIGMTPVGLAKAANGNPTFETLEKIAAGLGVSVPELFAPQPTNTITCPKCGTVLEVKERG
;
A
#
# COMPACT_ATOMS: atom_id res chain seq x y z
N MET A 1 14.16 11.56 -1.14
CA MET A 1 14.07 10.12 -1.46
C MET A 1 12.78 9.60 -0.83
N SER A 2 11.67 9.68 -1.56
CA SER A 2 10.39 9.18 -1.05
C SER A 2 10.40 7.66 -1.16
N LYS A 3 10.61 6.99 -0.02
CA LYS A 3 10.69 5.54 0.06
C LYS A 3 9.27 4.99 0.18
N PHE A 4 8.77 4.34 -0.87
CA PHE A 4 7.48 3.67 -0.81
C PHE A 4 7.46 2.64 0.34
N ARG A 5 6.31 2.47 0.97
CA ARG A 5 6.09 1.54 2.09
C ARG A 5 5.86 0.09 1.64
N ILE A 6 6.23 -0.25 0.41
CA ILE A 6 5.99 -1.58 -0.20
C ILE A 6 6.59 -2.70 0.66
N LEU A 7 7.82 -2.53 1.16
CA LEU A 7 8.47 -3.54 2.01
C LEU A 7 7.75 -3.75 3.33
N GLU A 8 7.27 -2.67 3.93
CA GLU A 8 6.52 -2.70 5.18
C GLU A 8 5.17 -3.39 4.99
N LEU A 9 4.46 -3.03 3.91
CA LEU A 9 3.17 -3.61 3.56
C LEU A 9 3.27 -5.10 3.21
N CYS A 10 4.34 -5.53 2.51
CA CYS A 10 4.62 -6.95 2.28
C CYS A 10 4.75 -7.71 3.60
N LYS A 11 5.53 -7.17 4.55
CA LYS A 11 5.72 -7.77 5.88
C LYS A 11 4.41 -7.84 6.67
N GLN A 12 3.61 -6.78 6.67
CA GLN A 12 2.31 -6.75 7.34
C GLN A 12 1.34 -7.80 6.80
N LYS A 13 1.46 -8.13 5.51
CA LYS A 13 0.62 -9.13 4.83
C LYS A 13 1.21 -10.54 4.83
N GLY A 14 2.40 -10.72 5.41
CA GLY A 14 3.08 -12.01 5.45
C GLY A 14 3.54 -12.53 4.09
N ILE A 15 3.69 -11.65 3.08
CA ILE A 15 4.17 -12.01 1.75
C ILE A 15 5.59 -11.48 1.52
N THR A 16 6.35 -12.12 0.63
CA THR A 16 7.65 -11.60 0.20
C THR A 16 7.49 -10.65 -0.99
N GLN A 17 8.52 -9.85 -1.27
CA GLN A 17 8.57 -9.03 -2.49
C GLN A 17 8.54 -9.90 -3.76
N LYS A 18 9.09 -11.12 -3.68
CA LYS A 18 9.06 -12.06 -4.81
C LYS A 18 7.62 -12.49 -5.09
N ASP A 19 6.87 -12.86 -4.05
CA ASP A 19 5.47 -13.25 -4.17
C ASP A 19 4.63 -12.09 -4.72
N LEU A 20 4.87 -10.86 -4.26
CA LEU A 20 4.22 -9.67 -4.79
C LEU A 20 4.54 -9.47 -6.27
N ALA A 21 5.82 -9.57 -6.66
CA ALA A 21 6.25 -9.42 -8.05
C ALA A 21 5.57 -10.45 -8.96
N GLU A 22 5.53 -11.71 -8.54
CA GLU A 22 4.85 -12.79 -9.26
C GLU A 22 3.34 -12.54 -9.37
N THR A 23 2.71 -12.08 -8.28
CA THR A 23 1.27 -11.76 -8.24
C THR A 23 0.89 -10.66 -9.23
N ILE A 24 1.74 -9.64 -9.39
CA ILE A 24 1.48 -8.50 -10.28
C ILE A 24 2.09 -8.66 -11.68
N GLY A 25 2.64 -9.84 -11.99
CA GLY A 25 3.26 -10.14 -13.29
C GLY A 25 4.53 -9.33 -13.58
N MET A 26 5.27 -8.91 -12.55
CA MET A 26 6.55 -8.22 -12.67
C MET A 26 7.72 -9.13 -12.29
N THR A 27 8.92 -8.82 -12.79
CA THR A 27 10.13 -9.46 -12.30
C THR A 27 10.51 -8.90 -10.92
N PRO A 28 11.14 -9.69 -10.02
CA PRO A 28 11.62 -9.19 -8.73
C PRO A 28 12.57 -7.98 -8.86
N VAL A 29 13.40 -7.97 -9.91
CA VAL A 29 14.30 -6.84 -10.22
C VAL A 29 13.50 -5.61 -10.65
N GLY A 30 12.46 -5.79 -11.47
CA GLY A 30 11.55 -4.72 -11.88
C GLY A 30 10.81 -4.10 -10.70
N LEU A 31 10.30 -4.92 -9.79
CA LEU A 31 9.66 -4.46 -8.55
C LEU A 31 10.66 -3.70 -7.66
N ALA A 32 11.89 -4.22 -7.48
CA ALA A 32 12.90 -3.54 -6.68
C ALA A 32 13.29 -2.16 -7.25
N LYS A 33 13.37 -2.03 -8.59
CA LYS A 33 13.56 -0.75 -9.26
C LYS A 33 12.38 0.19 -9.05
N ALA A 34 11.16 -0.30 -9.16
CA ALA A 34 9.95 0.50 -8.91
C ALA A 34 9.88 0.99 -7.46
N ALA A 35 10.17 0.12 -6.49
CA ALA A 35 10.10 0.43 -5.06
C ALA A 35 11.17 1.42 -4.57
N ASN A 36 12.29 1.56 -5.30
CA ASN A 36 13.39 2.47 -4.94
C ASN A 36 13.57 3.63 -5.92
N GLY A 37 12.79 3.68 -7.00
CA GLY A 37 12.93 4.63 -8.09
C GLY A 37 11.69 5.50 -8.27
N ASN A 38 11.41 5.85 -9.52
CA ASN A 38 10.23 6.62 -9.92
C ASN A 38 9.35 5.76 -10.84
N PRO A 39 8.46 4.92 -10.27
CA PRO A 39 7.56 4.08 -11.05
C PRO A 39 6.48 4.90 -11.76
N THR A 40 5.89 4.32 -12.80
CA THR A 40 4.68 4.90 -13.41
C THR A 40 3.48 4.76 -12.49
N PHE A 41 2.45 5.59 -12.69
CA PHE A 41 1.19 5.46 -11.96
C PHE A 41 0.57 4.07 -12.12
N GLU A 42 0.56 3.53 -13.33
CA GLU A 42 0.09 2.16 -13.61
C GLU A 42 0.84 1.10 -12.79
N THR A 43 2.16 1.28 -12.59
CA THR A 43 2.95 0.37 -11.75
C THR A 43 2.54 0.49 -10.28
N LEU A 44 2.27 1.70 -9.80
CA LEU A 44 1.76 1.94 -8.44
C LEU A 44 0.40 1.29 -8.24
N GLU A 45 -0.50 1.40 -9.21
CA GLU A 45 -1.82 0.76 -9.16
C GLU A 45 -1.71 -0.76 -9.08
N LYS A 46 -0.85 -1.38 -9.90
CA LYS A 46 -0.59 -2.83 -9.86
C LYS A 46 -0.04 -3.27 -8.50
N ILE A 47 0.93 -2.52 -7.96
CA ILE A 47 1.52 -2.81 -6.64
C ILE A 47 0.46 -2.68 -5.54
N ALA A 48 -0.34 -1.62 -5.55
CA ALA A 48 -1.42 -1.40 -4.59
C ALA A 48 -2.48 -2.51 -4.67
N ALA A 49 -2.87 -2.90 -5.88
CA ALA A 49 -3.80 -4.00 -6.12
C ALA A 49 -3.25 -5.35 -5.64
N GLY A 50 -1.98 -5.67 -5.95
CA GLY A 50 -1.32 -6.88 -5.47
C GLY A 50 -1.15 -6.93 -3.95
N LEU A 51 -1.04 -5.76 -3.32
CA LEU A 51 -1.06 -5.63 -1.86
C LEU A 51 -2.50 -5.56 -1.32
N GLY A 52 -3.55 -5.35 -2.12
CA GLY A 52 -4.90 -5.12 -1.63
C GLY A 52 -4.99 -3.90 -0.70
N VAL A 53 -4.34 -2.79 -1.10
CA VAL A 53 -4.39 -1.48 -0.43
C VAL A 53 -4.68 -0.39 -1.46
N SER A 54 -4.97 0.81 -0.99
CA SER A 54 -5.08 1.99 -1.88
C SER A 54 -3.71 2.55 -2.26
N VAL A 55 -3.60 3.22 -3.41
CA VAL A 55 -2.32 3.83 -3.86
C VAL A 55 -1.74 4.80 -2.82
N PRO A 56 -2.51 5.67 -2.13
CA PRO A 56 -1.99 6.52 -1.07
C PRO A 56 -1.31 5.75 0.08
N GLU A 57 -1.74 4.52 0.37
CA GLU A 57 -1.14 3.70 1.43
C GLU A 57 0.30 3.28 1.15
N LEU A 58 0.67 3.25 -0.14
CA LEU A 58 2.07 3.04 -0.55
C LEU A 58 2.98 4.17 -0.07
N PHE A 59 2.43 5.33 0.28
CA PHE A 59 3.18 6.51 0.73
C PHE A 59 3.03 6.75 2.24
N ALA A 60 1.84 6.53 2.80
CA ALA A 60 1.53 6.84 4.19
C ALA A 60 0.69 5.76 4.87
N PRO A 61 0.84 5.52 6.19
CA PRO A 61 -0.08 4.66 6.93
C PRO A 61 -1.49 5.22 6.92
N GLN A 62 -2.49 4.34 6.80
CA GLN A 62 -3.85 4.72 7.13
C GLN A 62 -3.93 5.06 8.61
N PRO A 63 -4.67 6.10 8.98
CA PRO A 63 -4.95 6.38 10.39
C PRO A 63 -5.72 5.20 10.99
N THR A 64 -5.09 4.49 11.93
CA THR A 64 -5.61 3.27 12.57
C THR A 64 -6.87 3.50 13.38
N ASN A 65 -7.15 4.76 13.73
CA ASN A 65 -8.24 5.16 14.59
C ASN A 65 -9.38 5.73 13.76
N THR A 66 -9.56 5.28 12.51
CA THR A 66 -10.61 5.79 11.64
C THR A 66 -11.61 4.73 11.25
N ILE A 67 -12.88 5.14 11.18
CA ILE A 67 -13.97 4.33 10.66
C ILE A 67 -14.61 5.06 9.48
N THR A 68 -15.07 4.31 8.48
CA THR A 68 -15.86 4.88 7.38
C THR A 68 -17.33 4.87 7.79
N CYS A 69 -17.97 6.03 7.79
CA CYS A 69 -19.39 6.15 8.10
C CYS A 69 -20.23 5.36 7.08
N PRO A 70 -21.02 4.34 7.50
CA PRO A 70 -21.80 3.52 6.58
C PRO A 70 -22.95 4.26 5.88
N LYS A 71 -23.28 5.48 6.34
CA LYS A 71 -24.35 6.31 5.76
C LYS A 71 -23.86 7.22 4.63
N CYS A 72 -22.69 7.82 4.77
CA CYS A 72 -22.21 8.87 3.86
C CYS A 72 -20.77 8.68 3.37
N GLY A 73 -20.06 7.65 3.83
CA GLY A 73 -18.68 7.39 3.42
C GLY A 73 -17.62 8.31 4.03
N THR A 74 -18.01 9.23 4.93
CA THR A 74 -17.06 10.11 5.62
C THR A 74 -16.14 9.31 6.54
N VAL A 75 -14.84 9.55 6.44
CA VAL A 75 -13.83 9.00 7.36
C VAL A 75 -13.89 9.77 8.68
N LEU A 76 -14.18 9.07 9.77
CA LEU A 76 -14.31 9.63 11.12
C LEU A 76 -13.17 9.15 12.00
N GLU A 77 -12.55 10.05 12.76
CA GLU A 77 -11.54 9.71 13.76
C GLU A 77 -12.21 9.34 15.09
N VAL A 78 -11.86 8.19 15.64
CA VAL A 78 -12.35 7.66 16.91
C VAL A 78 -11.44 8.17 18.03
N LYS A 79 -12.05 8.81 19.04
CA LYS A 79 -11.37 9.24 20.27
C LYS A 79 -12.07 8.61 21.47
N GLU A 80 -11.30 8.15 22.44
CA GLU A 80 -11.85 7.70 23.73
C GLU A 80 -12.51 8.88 24.43
N ARG A 81 -13.74 8.68 24.90
CA ARG A 81 -14.44 9.68 25.71
C ARG A 81 -13.95 9.54 27.15
N GLY A 82 -13.07 10.46 27.56
CA GLY A 82 -12.65 10.63 28.95
C GLY A 82 -13.79 11.14 29.85
#